data_AF-A0A8X7ZVR2-F1
#
_entry.id   AF-A0A8X7ZVR2-F1
#
_cell.length_a   1.000
_cell.length_b   1.000
_cell.length_c   1.000
_cell.angle_alpha   90.00
_cell.angle_beta   90.00
_cell.angle_gamma   90.00
#
_symmetry.space_group_name_H-M   'P 1'
#
loop_
_entity.id
_entity.type
_entity.pdbx_description
1 polymer ?
#
loop_
_entity_poly.entity_id
_entity_poly.type
_entity_poly.pdbx_seq_one_letter_code
_entity_poly.pdbx_strand_id
1 'polypeptide(L)' 'MDSLRNAYLGHDTHAASTVVGFTVEGVSLYSRGQGAAQGGVPSSRLAIYKVCYVDGCRDFDLMAAFDDANIQDGV' A
#
# COMPACT_ATOMS: atom_id res chain seq x y z
N MET A 1 19.07 6.88 1.40
CA MET A 1 18.07 6.03 2.07
C MET A 1 16.75 6.77 1.96
N ASP A 2 16.10 6.66 0.80
CA ASP A 2 14.83 7.35 0.59
C ASP A 2 13.76 6.72 1.49
N SER A 3 13.05 7.57 2.21
CA SER A 3 12.06 7.13 3.16
C SER A 3 10.91 6.41 2.43
N LEU A 4 10.45 5.27 2.95
CA LEU A 4 9.16 4.66 2.58
C LEU A 4 7.96 5.56 2.91
N ARG A 5 8.19 6.76 3.42
CA ARG A 5 7.14 7.76 3.64
C ARG A 5 6.42 8.06 2.34
N ASN A 6 5.11 8.08 2.47
CA ASN A 6 4.14 8.30 1.44
C ASN A 6 4.37 9.62 0.69
N ALA A 7 4.98 9.55 -0.48
CA ALA A 7 5.21 10.74 -1.32
C ALA A 7 4.00 11.03 -2.22
N TYR A 8 3.09 10.05 -2.38
CA TYR A 8 1.90 10.13 -3.22
C TYR A 8 0.63 10.05 -2.34
N LEU A 9 0.44 11.11 -1.53
CA LEU A 9 -0.77 11.50 -0.79
C LEU A 9 -1.74 10.39 -0.36
N GLY A 10 -1.28 9.37 0.36
CA GLY A 10 -2.18 8.36 0.95
C GLY A 10 -2.44 7.14 0.08
N HIS A 11 -2.03 7.14 -1.19
CA HIS A 11 -2.44 6.13 -2.17
C HIS A 11 -1.98 4.71 -1.80
N ASP A 12 -0.70 4.54 -1.48
CA ASP A 12 -0.11 3.27 -1.05
C ASP A 12 -0.79 2.71 0.21
N THR A 13 -1.06 3.59 1.17
CA THR A 13 -1.68 3.25 2.45
C THR A 13 -3.15 2.86 2.25
N HIS A 14 -3.88 3.55 1.38
CA HIS A 14 -5.27 3.23 1.02
C HIS A 14 -5.38 1.89 0.27
N ALA A 15 -4.47 1.65 -0.69
CA ALA A 15 -4.42 0.38 -1.40
C ALA A 15 -4.07 -0.78 -0.46
N ALA A 16 -3.02 -0.61 0.34
CA ALA A 16 -2.58 -1.62 1.32
C ALA A 16 -3.67 -1.98 2.33
N SER A 17 -4.37 -0.98 2.89
CA SER A 17 -5.44 -1.22 3.86
C SER A 17 -6.65 -1.93 3.23
N THR A 18 -6.93 -1.69 1.95
CA THR A 18 -8.00 -2.39 1.21
C THR A 18 -7.68 -3.88 1.00
N VAL A 19 -6.40 -4.23 0.80
CA VAL A 19 -6.01 -5.64 0.56
C VAL A 19 -5.80 -6.40 1.88
N VAL A 20 -5.03 -5.84 2.82
CA VAL A 20 -4.55 -6.55 4.03
C VAL A 20 -4.75 -5.75 5.32
N GLY A 21 -5.57 -4.70 5.31
CA GLY A 21 -5.86 -3.92 6.52
C GLY A 21 -6.47 -4.76 7.63
N PHE A 22 -6.01 -4.56 8.86
CA PHE A 22 -6.68 -5.12 10.04
C PHE A 22 -8.07 -4.52 10.23
N THR A 23 -8.92 -5.24 10.96
CA THR A 23 -10.23 -4.72 11.36
C THR A 23 -10.06 -3.51 12.27
N VAL A 24 -10.58 -2.36 11.82
CA VAL A 24 -10.64 -1.13 12.62
C VAL A 24 -12.09 -0.70 12.72
N GLU A 25 -12.62 -0.69 13.94
CA GLU A 25 -13.98 -0.29 14.27
C GLU A 25 -14.16 1.23 14.30
N GLY A 26 -15.39 1.69 14.06
CA GLY A 26 -15.76 3.10 14.20
C GLY A 26 -15.10 4.04 13.18
N VAL A 27 -14.64 3.52 12.05
CA VAL A 27 -14.07 4.36 10.99
C VAL A 27 -15.17 5.09 10.24
N SER A 28 -14.85 6.30 9.76
CA SER A 28 -15.70 7.04 8.83
C SER A 28 -14.88 8.11 8.11
N LEU A 29 -15.31 8.49 6.91
CA LEU A 29 -14.79 9.66 6.21
C LEU A 29 -15.84 10.77 6.25
N TYR A 30 -15.58 11.82 7.05
CA TYR A 30 -16.55 12.90 7.27
C TYR A 30 -17.95 12.36 7.61
N SER A 31 -18.07 11.38 8.52
CA SER A 31 -19.32 10.67 8.86
C SER A 31 -19.98 9.82 7.77
N ARG A 32 -19.33 9.57 6.64
CA ARG A 32 -19.76 8.61 5.60
C ARG A 32 -19.04 7.27 5.78
N GLY A 33 -19.72 6.18 5.44
CA GLY A 33 -19.16 4.83 5.52
C GLY A 33 -18.86 4.39 6.95
N GLN A 34 -19.73 4.76 7.90
CA GLN A 34 -19.57 4.37 9.30
C GLN A 34 -19.63 2.85 9.46
N GLY A 35 -18.64 2.28 10.14
CA GLY A 35 -18.60 0.85 10.42
C GLY A 35 -17.18 0.37 10.73
N ALA A 36 -16.96 -0.92 10.51
CA ALA A 36 -15.64 -1.53 10.53
C ALA A 36 -15.01 -1.49 9.13
N ALA A 37 -13.76 -1.05 9.00
CA ALA A 37 -12.97 -1.29 7.79
C ALA A 37 -12.02 -2.46 8.03
N GLN A 38 -11.86 -3.29 7.00
CA GLN A 38 -10.98 -4.45 7.01
C GLN A 38 -10.56 -4.74 5.57
N GLY A 39 -9.33 -5.23 5.38
CA GLY A 39 -8.85 -5.68 4.08
C GLY A 39 -9.42 -7.04 3.68
N GLY A 40 -9.25 -7.42 2.41
CA GLY A 40 -9.70 -8.72 1.90
C GLY A 40 -9.06 -9.93 2.59
N VAL A 41 -7.76 -9.87 2.91
CA VAL A 41 -7.03 -10.95 3.61
C VAL A 41 -6.14 -10.38 4.73
N PRO A 42 -6.71 -10.03 5.90
CA PRO A 42 -6.00 -9.34 6.98
C PRO A 42 -4.90 -10.18 7.66
N SER A 43 -4.92 -11.50 7.47
CA SER A 43 -3.89 -12.40 7.97
C SER A 43 -2.69 -12.53 7.03
N SER A 44 -2.75 -11.96 5.82
CA SER A 44 -1.65 -11.96 4.88
C SER A 44 -0.54 -11.00 5.32
N ARG A 45 0.67 -11.20 4.78
CA ARG A 45 1.80 -10.29 4.98
C ARG A 45 1.81 -9.23 3.87
N LEU A 46 2.34 -8.05 4.20
CA LEU A 46 2.48 -6.93 3.26
C LEU A 46 3.97 -6.66 3.01
N ALA A 47 4.37 -6.63 1.75
CA ALA A 47 5.63 -6.05 1.29
C ALA A 47 5.31 -4.82 0.43
N ILE A 48 6.04 -3.72 0.63
CA ILE A 48 5.80 -2.45 -0.08
C ILE A 48 7.06 -2.07 -0.85
N TYR A 49 6.89 -1.93 -2.17
CA TYR A 49 7.93 -1.45 -3.09
C TYR A 49 7.54 -0.07 -3.59
N LYS A 50 8.22 0.96 -3.11
CA LYS A 50 7.92 2.35 -3.45
C LYS A 50 8.53 2.71 -4.80
N VAL A 51 7.68 2.81 -5.82
CA VAL A 51 8.09 3.15 -7.20
C VAL A 51 7.50 4.46 -7.72
N CYS A 52 6.58 5.05 -6.96
CA CYS A 52 5.90 6.29 -7.30
C CYS A 52 6.29 7.41 -6.32
N TYR A 53 6.49 8.59 -6.89
CA TYR A 53 6.87 9.82 -6.23
C TYR A 53 5.91 10.95 -6.65
N VAL A 54 6.15 12.18 -6.18
CA VAL A 54 5.26 13.33 -6.46
C VAL A 54 5.16 13.63 -7.96
N ASP A 55 6.23 13.38 -8.70
CA ASP A 55 6.36 13.56 -10.14
C ASP A 55 5.87 12.36 -10.97
N GLY A 56 5.35 11.32 -10.30
CA GLY A 56 4.80 10.13 -10.94
C GLY A 56 5.63 8.87 -10.68
N CYS A 57 5.46 7.88 -11.54
CA CYS A 57 6.14 6.59 -11.42
C CYS A 57 6.95 6.37 -12.70
N ARG A 58 8.21 5.99 -12.56
CA ARG A 58 9.10 5.76 -13.70
C ARG A 58 9.08 4.29 -14.05
N ASP A 59 8.98 3.96 -15.34
CA ASP A 59 8.87 2.57 -15.80
C ASP A 59 10.03 1.69 -15.32
N PHE A 60 11.25 2.24 -15.22
CA PHE A 60 12.40 1.48 -14.72
C PHE A 60 12.31 1.19 -13.22
N ASP A 61 11.75 2.09 -12.39
CA ASP A 61 11.53 1.82 -10.97
C ASP A 61 10.47 0.72 -10.80
N LEU A 62 9.41 0.73 -11.64
CA LEU A 62 8.42 -0.34 -11.67
C LEU A 62 9.05 -1.69 -11.99
N MET A 63 9.86 -1.77 -13.05
CA MET A 63 10.51 -3.02 -13.45
C MET A 63 11.52 -3.50 -12.40
N ALA A 64 12.27 -2.60 -11.78
CA ALA A 64 13.17 -2.94 -10.68
C ALA A 64 12.42 -3.51 -9.48
N ALA A 65 11.27 -2.93 -9.11
CA ALA A 65 10.45 -3.45 -8.03
C ALA A 65 9.86 -4.84 -8.33
N PHE A 66 9.50 -5.13 -9.59
CA PHE A 66 9.06 -6.47 -9.97
C PHE A 66 10.19 -7.51 -9.87
N ASP A 67 11.42 -7.11 -10.22
CA ASP A 67 12.61 -7.96 -10.07
C ASP A 67 12.87 -8.28 -8.59
N ASP A 68 12.92 -7.24 -7.74
CA ASP A 68 13.10 -7.41 -6.30
C ASP A 68 11.98 -8.28 -5.69
N ALA A 69 10.71 -7.98 -6.01
CA ALA A 69 9.55 -8.68 -5.47
C ALA A 69 9.53 -10.17 -5.83
N ASN A 70 9.60 -10.50 -7.12
CA ASN A 70 9.39 -11.88 -7.57
C ASN A 70 10.65 -12.74 -7.41
N ILE A 71 11.83 -12.17 -7.67
CA ILE A 71 13.07 -12.95 -7.78
C ILE A 71 13.81 -13.00 -6.45
N GLN A 72 13.87 -11.87 -5.73
CA GLN A 72 14.66 -11.80 -4.49
C GLN A 72 13.81 -12.13 -3.26
N ASP A 73 12.62 -11.54 -3.14
CA ASP A 73 11.79 -11.66 -1.93
C ASP A 73 10.75 -12.79 -2.00
N GLY A 74 10.38 -13.22 -3.21
CA GLY A 74 9.47 -14.35 -3.43
C GLY A 74 8.04 -14.08 -2.97
N VAL A 75 7.56 -12.85 -3.19
CA VAL A 75 6.17 -12.45 -2.87
C VAL A 75 5.16 -12.88 -3.92
#